data_AF-A0A3E2NXZ4-F1
#
_entry.id   AF-A0A3E2NXZ4-F1
#
_cell.length_a   1.000
_cell.length_b   1.000
_cell.length_c   1.000
_cell.angle_alpha   90.00
_cell.angle_beta   90.00
_cell.angle_gamma   90.00
#
_symmetry.space_group_name_H-M   'P 1'
#
loop_
_entity.id
_entity.type
_entity.pdbx_description
1 polymer ?
#
loop_
_entity_poly.entity_id
_entity_poly.type
_entity_poly.pdbx_seq_one_letter_code
_entity_poly.pdbx_strand_id
1 'polypeptide(L)'
;MTNKLFYNAACAALSLASLAAAGNARAQALKNQVSLTDMSAFAAPPKSWEIAGSIHAGMDKMNEFDTGKGTGVLVNRSDEKNPGHDLYFNLQHGDLDLEMDYMVAKGANSGIYLQGRYEIQLLDSWGTVNPKSSDNGGVYERWDDSKPDGMKGYEGHAPRQNVSRAPGLWQHIKISFQAPKFDAQGNKIANAKILAVTLNGVLIQDNVELSGPTRGAYDNKESATGPLRLQGDHGSVAFKNISYTSFDKPHPTVSQLKYVVYKGTFDAEPDYKTLKPEAQGAGESLSSNEVKLANDFLLKYTGVMHINDAGEYTFRLSVPGGKGGLSIASKPVIALANNRGSGSAQLSAGDQPFEVFYAKTVDWVKAALALTVAGPGIREYTLTDANVSNNDPVDPILINATENTILRSFTDLPGNYRVTHGVNVGSTDQLHYTFDMDKGMIVQLWRGGFLDATPMWHERGDGSSRAAGSTQFFGKAVPAIAKLTTADATWPADTAGTAYRPKGYVLDADGRPTFKYQLYGASVADASTVITGGQGLQRTVAVNGSIPGAMFHLAQGNKIEQLKNGWYEVDDQYYIRLDDAAGEKAAIRSVGGMQELLIPIKQKLTYSIIF
;
A
#
# COMPACT_ATOMS: atom_id res chain seq x y z
N MET A 1 52.59 -14.72 31.59
CA MET A 1 51.80 -15.11 30.40
C MET A 1 50.40 -14.55 30.60
N THR A 2 50.19 -13.28 30.21
CA THR A 2 49.42 -12.84 29.01
C THR A 2 47.92 -13.15 29.12
N ASN A 3 46.97 -12.23 28.96
CA ASN A 3 46.98 -10.77 28.94
C ASN A 3 45.52 -10.31 29.17
N LYS A 4 45.36 -9.08 29.65
CA LYS A 4 44.10 -8.38 29.90
C LYS A 4 43.31 -8.02 28.61
N LEU A 5 42.01 -7.70 28.81
CA LEU A 5 41.24 -6.57 28.24
C LEU A 5 40.20 -6.77 27.11
N PHE A 6 39.15 -5.95 27.28
CA PHE A 6 38.15 -5.40 26.34
C PHE A 6 36.84 -6.17 26.11
N TYR A 7 35.88 -5.90 27.00
CA TYR A 7 34.48 -5.72 26.60
C TYR A 7 34.34 -4.32 26.00
N ASN A 8 33.94 -4.23 24.73
CA ASN A 8 33.38 -3.02 24.14
C ASN A 8 32.35 -3.37 23.06
N ALA A 9 31.23 -2.67 23.20
CA ALA A 9 30.12 -2.44 22.28
C ALA A 9 30.29 -2.86 20.80
N ALA A 10 29.30 -3.60 20.31
CA ALA A 10 28.75 -3.37 18.97
C ALA A 10 27.24 -3.65 19.00
N CYS A 11 26.49 -2.57 18.91
CA CYS A 11 25.03 -2.52 18.90
C CYS A 11 24.42 -3.36 17.79
N ALA A 12 23.22 -3.83 18.11
CA ALA A 12 22.24 -4.42 17.22
C ALA A 12 22.05 -3.61 15.92
N ALA A 13 22.30 -4.27 14.80
CA ALA A 13 21.75 -3.95 13.49
C ALA A 13 21.26 -5.26 12.89
N LEU A 14 20.11 -5.74 13.35
CA LEU A 14 19.33 -6.76 12.66
C LEU A 14 18.07 -6.06 12.17
N SER A 15 18.18 -5.56 10.94
CA SER A 15 17.09 -5.04 10.15
C SER A 15 16.00 -6.09 10.01
N LEU A 16 14.77 -5.65 10.24
CA LEU A 16 13.55 -6.40 9.99
C LEU A 16 13.49 -6.84 8.52
N ALA A 17 13.42 -8.15 8.30
CA ALA A 17 12.92 -8.73 7.06
C ALA A 17 11.88 -9.79 7.41
N SER A 18 10.64 -9.36 7.63
CA SER A 18 9.49 -10.27 7.62
C SER A 18 8.21 -9.49 7.31
N LEU A 19 7.79 -9.53 6.05
CA LEU A 19 6.40 -9.31 5.66
C LEU A 19 6.13 -10.12 4.39
N ALA A 20 5.41 -11.22 4.59
CA ALA A 20 4.56 -11.89 3.60
C ALA A 20 3.20 -12.06 4.31
N ALA A 21 2.02 -11.90 3.72
CA ALA A 21 1.62 -11.91 2.32
C ALA A 21 0.27 -11.17 2.14
N ALA A 22 0.04 -10.59 0.96
CA ALA A 22 -1.16 -10.73 0.12
C ALA A 22 -1.08 -9.78 -1.11
N GLY A 23 -1.51 -10.26 -2.30
CA GLY A 23 -2.04 -9.41 -3.38
C GLY A 23 -1.07 -8.82 -4.43
N ASN A 24 -0.90 -9.56 -5.52
CA ASN A 24 -0.47 -9.21 -6.89
C ASN A 24 -0.21 -7.73 -7.28
N ALA A 25 1.07 -7.36 -7.19
CA ALA A 25 1.90 -6.61 -8.15
C ALA A 25 3.14 -6.20 -7.32
N ARG A 26 4.14 -7.09 -7.23
CA ARG A 26 5.31 -6.79 -6.39
C ARG A 26 6.15 -5.74 -7.11
N ALA A 27 5.94 -4.46 -6.74
CA ALA A 27 6.74 -3.35 -7.22
C ALA A 27 8.24 -3.69 -7.07
N GLN A 28 8.99 -3.51 -8.14
CA GLN A 28 10.44 -3.69 -8.12
C GLN A 28 11.05 -2.65 -7.18
N ALA A 29 12.17 -2.99 -6.54
CA ALA A 29 12.83 -2.03 -5.65
C ALA A 29 13.13 -0.73 -6.40
N LEU A 30 12.71 0.39 -5.81
CA LEU A 30 12.95 1.72 -6.37
C LEU A 30 14.42 2.08 -6.21
N LYS A 31 15.05 2.53 -7.30
CA LYS A 31 16.51 2.73 -7.34
C LYS A 31 16.93 4.19 -7.28
N ASN A 32 16.06 5.13 -7.65
CA ASN A 32 16.38 6.54 -7.67
C ASN A 32 15.56 7.27 -6.61
N GLN A 33 16.24 7.99 -5.73
CA GLN A 33 15.62 8.92 -4.79
C GLN A 33 15.83 10.34 -5.30
N VAL A 34 14.77 11.13 -5.38
CA VAL A 34 14.89 12.57 -5.69
C VAL A 34 15.38 13.29 -4.44
N SER A 35 16.53 13.97 -4.53
CA SER A 35 17.03 14.79 -3.43
C SER A 35 16.19 16.06 -3.31
N LEU A 36 15.62 16.28 -2.12
CA LEU A 36 14.86 17.49 -1.78
C LEU A 36 15.68 18.40 -0.85
N THR A 37 16.98 18.54 -1.14
CA THR A 37 17.89 19.49 -0.48
C THR A 37 17.89 20.86 -1.15
N ASP A 38 17.55 20.89 -2.43
CA ASP A 38 17.49 22.05 -3.30
C ASP A 38 16.59 21.74 -4.52
N MET A 39 16.46 22.67 -5.46
CA MET A 39 15.58 22.53 -6.64
C MET A 39 16.27 21.94 -7.89
N SER A 40 17.49 21.39 -7.78
CA SER A 40 18.29 20.94 -8.94
C SER A 40 17.67 19.76 -9.72
N ALA A 41 16.75 19.02 -9.11
CA ALA A 41 16.01 17.95 -9.78
C ALA A 41 14.98 18.47 -10.80
N PHE A 42 14.67 19.77 -10.78
CA PHE A 42 13.57 20.36 -11.53
C PHE A 42 14.06 21.32 -12.62
N ALA A 43 13.33 21.34 -13.73
CA ALA A 43 13.57 22.22 -14.85
C ALA A 43 12.91 23.58 -14.60
N ALA A 44 13.72 24.64 -14.52
CA ALA A 44 13.27 26.04 -14.37
C ALA A 44 12.14 26.21 -13.32
N PRO A 45 12.39 25.86 -12.04
CA PRO A 45 11.37 25.84 -11.01
C PRO A 45 10.70 27.22 -10.84
N PRO A 46 9.35 27.30 -10.91
CA PRO A 46 8.62 28.55 -10.68
C PRO A 46 8.75 29.03 -9.23
N LYS A 47 8.49 30.33 -9.00
CA LYS A 47 8.53 30.95 -7.67
C LYS A 47 7.49 30.41 -6.67
N SER A 48 6.44 29.73 -7.16
CA SER A 48 5.44 29.11 -6.30
C SER A 48 5.94 27.85 -5.61
N TRP A 49 7.09 27.31 -6.05
CA TRP A 49 7.69 26.09 -5.52
C TRP A 49 8.93 26.38 -4.68
N GLU A 50 9.06 25.68 -3.57
CA GLU A 50 10.22 25.76 -2.70
C GLU A 50 10.50 24.44 -1.97
N ILE A 51 11.67 24.37 -1.32
CA ILE A 51 12.02 23.30 -0.39
C ILE A 51 11.85 23.81 1.05
N ALA A 52 11.15 23.04 1.87
CA ALA A 52 10.92 23.29 3.29
C ALA A 52 11.35 22.10 4.15
N GLY A 53 11.50 22.32 5.47
CA GLY A 53 11.83 21.29 6.45
C GLY A 53 10.62 20.59 7.04
N SER A 54 9.49 21.30 7.08
CA SER A 54 8.21 20.76 7.53
C SER A 54 7.07 21.55 6.89
N ILE A 55 5.88 20.94 6.90
CA ILE A 55 4.65 21.49 6.36
C ILE A 55 3.52 21.19 7.33
N HIS A 56 2.58 22.12 7.46
CA HIS A 56 1.33 21.92 8.18
C HIS A 56 0.19 22.57 7.40
N ALA A 57 -0.94 21.86 7.31
CA ALA A 57 -2.18 22.37 6.74
C ALA A 57 -3.27 22.35 7.80
N GLY A 58 -3.82 23.52 8.13
CA GLY A 58 -4.94 23.61 9.05
C GLY A 58 -6.25 23.18 8.39
N MET A 59 -7.02 22.31 9.05
CA MET A 59 -8.35 21.90 8.56
C MET A 59 -9.42 23.00 8.65
N ASP A 60 -9.12 24.12 9.31
CA ASP A 60 -9.96 25.30 9.40
C ASP A 60 -9.70 26.32 8.27
N LYS A 61 -8.64 26.13 7.49
CA LYS A 61 -8.23 27.05 6.42
C LYS A 61 -8.27 26.40 5.05
N MET A 62 -8.84 27.10 4.07
CA MET A 62 -8.87 26.62 2.69
C MET A 62 -7.54 26.92 2.01
N ASN A 63 -6.97 25.91 1.35
CA ASN A 63 -5.84 26.06 0.43
C ASN A 63 -4.56 26.73 1.01
N GLU A 64 -4.38 26.70 2.33
CA GLU A 64 -3.24 27.31 3.01
C GLU A 64 -2.27 26.27 3.59
N PHE A 65 -0.98 26.62 3.56
CA PHE A 65 0.10 25.89 4.23
C PHE A 65 0.99 26.81 5.06
N ASP A 66 1.40 26.29 6.22
CA ASP A 66 2.47 26.83 7.04
C ASP A 66 3.73 25.97 6.87
N THR A 67 4.87 26.59 6.60
CA THR A 67 6.15 25.90 6.34
C THR A 67 7.17 26.15 7.45
N GLY A 68 7.91 25.11 7.84
CA GLY A 68 9.08 25.23 8.70
C GLY A 68 10.40 25.31 7.93
N LYS A 69 11.43 25.92 8.55
CA LYS A 69 12.78 25.95 8.00
C LYS A 69 13.38 24.53 7.93
N GLY A 70 14.14 24.25 6.87
CA GLY A 70 14.86 22.99 6.69
C GLY A 70 14.71 22.48 5.25
N THR A 71 14.92 21.19 5.06
CA THR A 71 14.83 20.52 3.75
C THR A 71 14.07 19.20 3.87
N GLY A 72 13.70 18.60 2.73
CA GLY A 72 13.04 17.30 2.67
C GLY A 72 11.58 17.33 2.22
N VAL A 73 10.96 18.52 2.11
CA VAL A 73 9.59 18.68 1.61
C VAL A 73 9.59 19.66 0.44
N LEU A 74 9.09 19.23 -0.70
CA LEU A 74 8.79 20.09 -1.85
C LEU A 74 7.39 20.67 -1.67
N VAL A 75 7.25 21.99 -1.73
CA VAL A 75 5.98 22.68 -1.45
C VAL A 75 5.62 23.60 -2.60
N ASN A 76 4.38 23.51 -3.07
CA ASN A 76 3.75 24.53 -3.89
C ASN A 76 2.74 25.32 -3.07
N ARG A 77 2.78 26.64 -3.18
CA ARG A 77 1.74 27.53 -2.64
C ARG A 77 1.11 28.30 -3.80
N SER A 78 -0.21 28.19 -3.92
CA SER A 78 -0.98 28.88 -4.95
C SER A 78 -2.19 29.54 -4.31
N ASP A 79 -2.42 30.81 -4.61
CA ASP A 79 -3.61 31.57 -4.21
C ASP A 79 -4.04 32.56 -5.31
N GLU A 80 -5.17 33.24 -5.13
CA GLU A 80 -5.70 34.17 -6.14
C GLU A 80 -4.74 35.32 -6.51
N LYS A 81 -3.85 35.72 -5.59
CA LYS A 81 -2.88 36.80 -5.78
C LYS A 81 -1.53 36.28 -6.28
N ASN A 82 -1.20 35.04 -5.95
CA ASN A 82 0.02 34.35 -6.32
C ASN A 82 -0.37 33.05 -7.05
N PRO A 83 -0.77 33.14 -8.33
CA PRO A 83 -1.12 31.95 -9.09
C PRO A 83 0.10 31.05 -9.17
N GLY A 84 -0.09 29.78 -8.81
CA GLY A 84 0.96 28.79 -8.95
C GLY A 84 1.22 28.42 -10.42
N HIS A 85 2.27 27.64 -10.64
CA HIS A 85 2.66 27.17 -11.95
C HIS A 85 3.12 25.72 -11.87
N ASP A 86 3.04 24.98 -12.97
CA ASP A 86 3.46 23.59 -13.00
C ASP A 86 4.97 23.43 -12.83
N LEU A 87 5.37 22.35 -12.15
CA LEU A 87 6.77 21.97 -11.97
C LEU A 87 7.11 20.76 -12.83
N TYR A 88 8.20 20.87 -13.57
CA TYR A 88 8.71 19.80 -14.43
C TYR A 88 10.00 19.24 -13.84
N PHE A 89 10.15 17.93 -13.85
CA PHE A 89 11.42 17.28 -13.51
C PHE A 89 12.39 17.36 -14.70
N ASN A 90 13.69 17.36 -14.40
CA ASN A 90 14.74 17.16 -15.42
C ASN A 90 14.70 15.74 -16.01
N LEU A 91 14.12 14.78 -15.27
CA LEU A 91 13.90 13.40 -15.70
C LEU A 91 13.01 13.34 -16.96
N GLN A 92 13.49 12.68 -18.00
CA GLN A 92 12.69 12.19 -19.12
C GLN A 92 12.53 10.67 -18.99
N HIS A 93 11.31 10.15 -19.05
CA HIS A 93 11.04 8.74 -18.78
C HIS A 93 10.10 8.10 -19.82
N GLY A 94 10.29 6.79 -20.02
CA GLY A 94 9.34 5.88 -20.67
C GLY A 94 8.51 5.16 -19.61
N ASP A 95 8.54 3.83 -19.60
CA ASP A 95 7.99 3.00 -18.53
C ASP A 95 8.60 3.40 -17.17
N LEU A 96 7.77 3.51 -16.14
CA LEU A 96 8.14 4.05 -14.83
C LEU A 96 7.38 3.35 -13.72
N ASP A 97 8.08 2.99 -12.64
CA ASP A 97 7.47 2.83 -11.32
C ASP A 97 7.84 4.03 -10.47
N LEU A 98 6.86 4.64 -9.81
CA LEU A 98 6.95 5.88 -9.05
C LEU A 98 6.27 5.72 -7.69
N GLU A 99 6.92 6.20 -6.64
CA GLU A 99 6.38 6.22 -5.28
C GLU A 99 6.69 7.56 -4.64
N MET A 100 5.70 8.15 -3.96
CA MET A 100 5.87 9.41 -3.24
C MET A 100 4.82 9.55 -2.16
N ASP A 101 5.12 10.40 -1.18
CA ASP A 101 4.12 10.94 -0.28
C ASP A 101 3.70 12.32 -0.77
N TYR A 102 2.41 12.62 -0.67
CA TYR A 102 1.88 13.96 -0.96
C TYR A 102 0.88 14.41 0.11
N MET A 103 0.73 15.72 0.22
CA MET A 103 -0.26 16.36 1.09
C MET A 103 -0.97 17.45 0.28
N VAL A 104 -2.30 17.47 0.37
CA VAL A 104 -3.12 18.57 -0.15
C VAL A 104 -3.64 19.40 1.01
N ALA A 105 -3.63 20.73 0.83
CA ALA A 105 -4.38 21.61 1.71
C ALA A 105 -5.90 21.39 1.51
N LYS A 106 -6.70 21.82 2.47
CA LYS A 106 -8.16 21.66 2.38
C LYS A 106 -8.72 22.33 1.13
N GLY A 107 -9.51 21.58 0.36
CA GLY A 107 -10.10 22.00 -0.90
C GLY A 107 -9.12 22.18 -2.07
N ALA A 108 -7.84 21.84 -1.90
CA ALA A 108 -6.84 22.02 -2.94
C ALA A 108 -6.91 20.92 -4.02
N ASN A 109 -6.46 21.28 -5.23
CA ASN A 109 -6.37 20.43 -6.40
C ASN A 109 -4.95 20.50 -7.00
N SER A 110 -4.44 19.38 -7.48
CA SER A 110 -3.17 19.19 -8.16
C SER A 110 -3.23 17.89 -8.98
N GLY A 111 -2.12 17.47 -9.58
CA GLY A 111 -2.06 16.28 -10.42
C GLY A 111 -0.64 15.84 -10.68
N ILE A 112 -0.45 14.52 -10.83
CA ILE A 112 0.80 13.91 -11.25
C ILE A 112 0.67 13.54 -12.72
N TYR A 113 1.45 14.20 -13.58
CA TYR A 113 1.43 13.94 -15.01
C TYR A 113 2.62 13.06 -15.42
N LEU A 114 2.33 11.82 -15.79
CA LEU A 114 3.28 10.89 -16.36
C LEU A 114 3.59 11.31 -17.80
N GLN A 115 4.88 11.42 -18.14
CA GLN A 115 5.36 11.99 -19.40
C GLN A 115 4.79 13.38 -19.70
N GLY A 116 4.34 14.13 -18.68
CA GLY A 116 3.67 15.42 -18.81
C GLY A 116 2.28 15.35 -19.46
N ARG A 117 1.76 14.14 -19.68
CA ARG A 117 0.60 13.87 -20.55
C ARG A 117 -0.54 13.14 -19.88
N TYR A 118 -0.27 12.24 -18.95
CA TYR A 118 -1.29 11.38 -18.35
C TYR A 118 -1.43 11.69 -16.86
N GLU A 119 -2.51 12.33 -16.51
CA GLU A 119 -2.78 12.81 -15.15
C GLU A 119 -3.36 11.71 -14.26
N ILE A 120 -2.67 11.48 -13.14
CA ILE A 120 -3.28 10.94 -11.92
C ILE A 120 -3.66 12.11 -11.03
N GLN A 121 -4.96 12.23 -10.80
CA GLN A 121 -5.56 13.38 -10.12
C GLN A 121 -5.22 13.41 -8.63
N LEU A 122 -4.91 14.59 -8.08
CA LEU A 122 -4.74 14.81 -6.64
C LEU A 122 -5.75 15.86 -6.17
N LEU A 123 -6.73 15.44 -5.38
CA LEU A 123 -7.79 16.33 -4.89
C LEU A 123 -8.05 16.09 -3.41
N ASP A 124 -8.47 17.11 -2.68
CA ASP A 124 -9.16 16.91 -1.40
C ASP A 124 -10.54 16.25 -1.62
N SER A 125 -10.51 14.93 -1.85
CA SER A 125 -11.70 14.10 -1.98
C SER A 125 -12.13 13.49 -0.63
N TRP A 126 -11.68 14.04 0.50
CA TRP A 126 -11.99 13.51 1.83
C TRP A 126 -13.51 13.48 2.08
N GLY A 127 -14.03 12.28 2.40
CA GLY A 127 -15.47 12.06 2.61
C GLY A 127 -16.30 11.75 1.35
N THR A 128 -15.68 11.74 0.16
CA THR A 128 -16.38 11.40 -1.09
C THR A 128 -16.75 9.92 -1.14
N VAL A 129 -18.03 9.59 -1.32
CA VAL A 129 -18.54 8.20 -1.37
C VAL A 129 -18.53 7.63 -2.79
N ASN A 130 -18.80 8.48 -3.80
CA ASN A 130 -18.88 8.09 -5.21
C ASN A 130 -17.84 8.86 -6.01
N PRO A 131 -16.57 8.41 -6.01
CA PRO A 131 -15.49 9.13 -6.67
C PRO A 131 -15.66 9.12 -8.18
N LYS A 132 -15.18 10.18 -8.83
CA LYS A 132 -15.11 10.35 -10.28
C LYS A 132 -13.66 10.31 -10.74
N SER A 133 -13.43 10.37 -12.05
CA SER A 133 -12.10 10.58 -12.64
C SER A 133 -11.42 11.87 -12.18
N SER A 134 -12.20 12.86 -11.75
CA SER A 134 -11.75 14.13 -11.19
C SER A 134 -11.45 14.07 -9.68
N ASP A 135 -11.68 12.94 -9.02
CA ASP A 135 -11.36 12.75 -7.61
C ASP A 135 -9.96 12.14 -7.42
N ASN A 136 -9.46 12.22 -6.20
CA ASN A 136 -8.13 11.78 -5.81
C ASN A 136 -7.82 10.33 -6.25
N GLY A 137 -6.74 10.17 -7.03
CA GLY A 137 -6.33 8.89 -7.62
C GLY A 137 -7.08 8.48 -8.90
N GLY A 138 -7.98 9.31 -9.40
CA GLY A 138 -8.59 9.16 -10.71
C GLY A 138 -7.58 9.34 -11.84
N VAL A 139 -7.77 8.62 -12.95
CA VAL A 139 -7.15 8.97 -14.23
C VAL A 139 -8.03 10.02 -14.86
N TYR A 140 -7.50 11.24 -15.02
CA TYR A 140 -8.32 12.37 -15.46
C TYR A 140 -8.80 12.20 -16.90
N GLU A 141 -9.88 12.89 -17.24
CA GLU A 141 -10.51 12.75 -18.54
C GLU A 141 -9.70 13.41 -19.67
N ARG A 142 -9.86 12.87 -20.87
CA ARG A 142 -9.51 13.54 -22.12
C ARG A 142 -10.55 14.60 -22.43
N TRP A 143 -10.17 15.57 -23.26
CA TRP A 143 -11.04 16.69 -23.60
C TRP A 143 -11.16 16.89 -25.11
N ASP A 144 -12.38 17.12 -25.58
CA ASP A 144 -12.69 17.43 -26.98
C ASP A 144 -13.71 18.57 -27.05
N ASP A 145 -13.23 19.77 -27.38
CA ASP A 145 -14.04 20.98 -27.46
C ASP A 145 -15.08 20.95 -28.59
N SER A 146 -14.96 20.01 -29.54
CA SER A 146 -15.93 19.86 -30.63
C SER A 146 -17.20 19.11 -30.20
N LYS A 147 -17.17 18.41 -29.05
CA LYS A 147 -18.34 17.68 -28.52
C LYS A 147 -19.33 18.64 -27.82
N PRO A 148 -20.61 18.25 -27.72
CA PRO A 148 -21.60 19.02 -26.96
C PRO A 148 -21.19 19.24 -25.50
N ASP A 149 -21.68 20.34 -24.91
CA ASP A 149 -21.47 20.61 -23.48
C ASP A 149 -21.98 19.43 -22.62
N GLY A 150 -21.20 19.05 -21.61
CA GLY A 150 -21.43 17.84 -20.82
C GLY A 150 -20.90 16.54 -21.44
N MET A 151 -20.42 16.56 -22.68
CA MET A 151 -19.77 15.41 -23.35
C MET A 151 -18.33 15.67 -23.80
N LYS A 152 -17.79 16.86 -23.48
CA LYS A 152 -16.42 17.25 -23.82
C LYS A 152 -15.37 16.41 -23.09
N GLY A 153 -15.64 16.06 -21.83
CA GLY A 153 -14.87 15.10 -21.05
C GLY A 153 -15.17 13.67 -21.47
N TYR A 154 -14.14 12.87 -21.75
CA TYR A 154 -14.30 11.45 -22.10
C TYR A 154 -13.09 10.61 -21.67
N GLU A 155 -13.27 9.30 -21.55
CA GLU A 155 -12.20 8.35 -21.17
C GLU A 155 -11.49 8.69 -19.84
N GLY A 156 -12.19 9.34 -18.91
CA GLY A 156 -11.75 9.43 -17.51
C GLY A 156 -12.09 8.15 -16.74
N HIS A 157 -11.21 7.73 -15.84
CA HIS A 157 -11.40 6.54 -15.01
C HIS A 157 -11.40 6.91 -13.53
N ALA A 158 -12.55 6.75 -12.88
CA ALA A 158 -12.66 6.92 -11.43
C ALA A 158 -11.80 5.89 -10.68
N PRO A 159 -11.23 6.24 -9.53
CA PRO A 159 -10.60 5.24 -8.67
C PRO A 159 -11.66 4.23 -8.21
N ARG A 160 -11.26 2.97 -8.04
CA ARG A 160 -12.16 1.87 -7.61
C ARG A 160 -12.92 2.17 -6.31
N GLN A 161 -12.32 2.97 -5.44
CA GLN A 161 -12.90 3.45 -4.19
C GLN A 161 -12.14 4.68 -3.70
N ASN A 162 -12.79 5.51 -2.88
CA ASN A 162 -12.12 6.61 -2.21
C ASN A 162 -11.38 6.09 -0.97
N VAL A 163 -10.07 6.31 -0.94
CA VAL A 163 -9.17 5.91 0.14
C VAL A 163 -8.34 7.08 0.65
N SER A 164 -8.83 8.30 0.42
CA SER A 164 -8.20 9.53 0.84
C SER A 164 -8.25 9.69 2.35
N ARG A 165 -7.13 10.12 2.93
CA ARG A 165 -7.07 10.67 4.28
C ARG A 165 -7.57 12.12 4.30
N ALA A 166 -7.82 12.64 5.50
CA ALA A 166 -8.19 14.04 5.72
C ALA A 166 -7.14 15.01 5.16
N PRO A 167 -7.55 16.22 4.73
CA PRO A 167 -6.60 17.24 4.28
C PRO A 167 -5.62 17.61 5.40
N GLY A 168 -4.38 17.91 5.02
CA GLY A 168 -3.29 18.11 5.98
C GLY A 168 -2.61 16.83 6.48
N LEU A 169 -3.12 15.64 6.13
CA LEU A 169 -2.43 14.37 6.37
C LEU A 169 -1.66 13.92 5.14
N TRP A 170 -0.54 13.22 5.37
CA TRP A 170 0.23 12.63 4.29
C TRP A 170 -0.50 11.43 3.68
N GLN A 171 -0.64 11.49 2.37
CA GLN A 171 -1.10 10.41 1.50
C GLN A 171 0.14 9.71 0.92
N HIS A 172 0.06 8.40 0.68
CA HIS A 172 1.13 7.60 0.10
C HIS A 172 0.66 6.95 -1.20
N ILE A 173 1.31 7.28 -2.32
CA ILE A 173 0.92 6.78 -3.65
C ILE A 173 2.04 6.01 -4.33
N LYS A 174 1.67 4.91 -4.97
CA LYS A 174 2.52 4.13 -5.89
C LYS A 174 1.85 4.08 -7.24
N ILE A 175 2.60 4.36 -8.30
CA ILE A 175 2.13 4.37 -9.68
C ILE A 175 3.03 3.47 -10.50
N SER A 176 2.43 2.55 -11.25
CA SER A 176 3.12 1.73 -12.24
C SER A 176 2.62 2.09 -13.63
N PHE A 177 3.50 2.63 -14.45
CA PHE A 177 3.21 3.20 -15.76
C PHE A 177 3.95 2.47 -16.87
N GLN A 178 3.24 2.23 -17.97
CA GLN A 178 3.78 1.78 -19.24
C GLN A 178 3.57 2.89 -20.28
N ALA A 179 4.66 3.33 -20.91
CA ALA A 179 4.64 4.34 -21.96
C ALA A 179 4.01 3.80 -23.25
N PRO A 180 3.51 4.70 -24.13
CA PRO A 180 3.08 4.31 -25.46
C PRO A 180 4.30 3.85 -26.28
N LYS A 181 4.09 2.89 -27.20
CA LYS A 181 5.15 2.35 -28.06
C LYS A 181 4.99 2.83 -29.49
N PHE A 182 6.12 3.00 -30.17
CA PHE A 182 6.18 3.46 -31.55
C PHE A 182 7.07 2.54 -32.39
N ASP A 183 6.74 2.39 -33.67
CA ASP A 183 7.62 1.73 -34.63
C ASP A 183 8.80 2.63 -35.04
N ALA A 184 9.70 2.10 -35.89
CA ALA A 184 10.86 2.84 -36.37
C ALA A 184 10.50 4.04 -37.26
N GLN A 185 9.28 4.09 -37.80
CA GLN A 185 8.75 5.20 -38.60
C GLN A 185 8.07 6.26 -37.73
N GLY A 186 7.95 6.03 -36.42
CA GLY A 186 7.30 6.93 -35.48
C GLY A 186 5.78 6.78 -35.42
N ASN A 187 5.21 5.73 -36.00
CA ASN A 187 3.79 5.42 -35.84
C ASN A 187 3.55 4.74 -34.50
N LYS A 188 2.48 5.12 -33.80
CA LYS A 188 2.08 4.49 -32.55
C LYS A 188 1.64 3.04 -32.80
N ILE A 189 2.21 2.10 -32.05
CA ILE A 189 1.89 0.67 -32.12
C ILE A 189 1.29 0.11 -30.82
N ALA A 190 1.36 0.86 -29.72
CA ALA A 190 0.66 0.53 -28.48
C ALA A 190 0.33 1.78 -27.67
N ASN A 191 -0.82 1.76 -26.99
CA ASN A 191 -1.24 2.78 -26.05
C ASN A 191 -0.41 2.75 -24.76
N ALA A 192 -0.36 3.90 -24.09
CA ALA A 192 0.14 3.98 -22.73
C ALA A 192 -0.83 3.25 -21.78
N LYS A 193 -0.34 2.78 -20.64
CA LYS A 193 -1.17 2.11 -19.63
C LYS A 193 -0.78 2.55 -18.23
N ILE A 194 -1.78 2.78 -17.38
CA ILE A 194 -1.62 2.73 -15.94
C ILE A 194 -1.75 1.25 -15.54
N LEU A 195 -0.64 0.58 -15.29
CA LEU A 195 -0.64 -0.82 -14.89
C LEU A 195 -1.26 -0.98 -13.50
N ALA A 196 -0.91 -0.08 -12.57
CA ALA A 196 -1.51 -0.04 -11.24
C ALA A 196 -1.35 1.35 -10.60
N VAL A 197 -2.32 1.77 -9.79
CA VAL A 197 -2.14 2.83 -8.79
C VAL A 197 -2.59 2.30 -7.44
N THR A 198 -1.71 2.39 -6.45
CA THR A 198 -2.03 2.09 -5.06
C THR A 198 -1.99 3.39 -4.28
N LEU A 199 -3.06 3.71 -3.55
CA LEU A 199 -3.15 4.87 -2.67
C LEU A 199 -3.42 4.39 -1.25
N ASN A 200 -2.59 4.82 -0.30
CA ASN A 200 -2.66 4.47 1.12
C ASN A 200 -2.83 2.97 1.38
N GLY A 201 -2.10 2.15 0.61
CA GLY A 201 -2.12 0.70 0.71
C GLY A 201 -3.22 -0.02 -0.07
N VAL A 202 -4.09 0.70 -0.79
CA VAL A 202 -5.22 0.12 -1.54
C VAL A 202 -5.05 0.31 -3.05
N LEU A 203 -5.24 -0.75 -3.83
CA LEU A 203 -5.27 -0.70 -5.30
C LEU A 203 -6.52 0.04 -5.78
N ILE A 204 -6.33 1.20 -6.42
CA ILE A 204 -7.41 2.08 -6.90
C ILE A 204 -7.51 2.18 -8.41
N GLN A 205 -6.44 1.88 -9.15
CA GLN A 205 -6.44 1.74 -10.61
C GLN A 205 -5.69 0.46 -10.98
N ASP A 206 -6.14 -0.24 -12.00
CA ASP A 206 -5.60 -1.54 -12.39
C ASP A 206 -5.76 -1.72 -13.90
N ASN A 207 -4.64 -1.78 -14.61
CA ASN A 207 -4.53 -2.00 -16.05
C ASN A 207 -5.44 -1.09 -16.91
N VAL A 208 -5.44 0.21 -16.63
CA VAL A 208 -6.18 1.23 -17.40
C VAL A 208 -5.39 1.59 -18.66
N GLU A 209 -5.98 1.36 -19.83
CA GLU A 209 -5.40 1.74 -21.12
C GLU A 209 -5.74 3.19 -21.49
N LEU A 210 -4.75 3.93 -21.98
CA LEU A 210 -4.84 5.36 -22.28
C LEU A 210 -4.70 5.58 -23.79
N SER A 211 -5.81 5.90 -24.46
CA SER A 211 -5.82 6.10 -25.92
C SER A 211 -5.00 7.32 -26.36
N GLY A 212 -4.78 8.28 -25.45
CA GLY A 212 -3.87 9.40 -25.62
C GLY A 212 -3.82 10.31 -24.38
N PRO A 213 -3.25 11.53 -24.49
CA PRO A 213 -3.05 12.44 -23.36
C PRO A 213 -4.34 12.89 -22.66
N THR A 214 -4.31 13.03 -21.34
CA THR A 214 -5.41 13.60 -20.55
C THR A 214 -5.47 15.11 -20.75
N ARG A 215 -6.58 15.74 -20.34
CA ARG A 215 -6.68 17.20 -20.33
C ARG A 215 -5.54 17.79 -19.51
N GLY A 216 -5.07 18.96 -19.93
CA GLY A 216 -3.99 19.67 -19.24
C GLY A 216 -2.59 19.22 -19.63
N ALA A 217 -2.41 18.22 -20.50
CA ALA A 217 -1.11 17.79 -21.01
C ALA A 217 -0.28 18.95 -21.58
N TYR A 218 1.05 18.94 -21.37
CA TYR A 218 1.93 20.00 -21.90
C TYR A 218 2.08 19.94 -23.44
N ASP A 219 1.86 18.75 -24.02
CA ASP A 219 1.89 18.49 -25.45
C ASP A 219 0.90 17.35 -25.77
N ASN A 220 0.05 17.56 -26.76
CA ASN A 220 -0.93 16.57 -27.22
C ASN A 220 -0.33 15.51 -28.13
N LYS A 221 0.91 15.69 -28.62
CA LYS A 221 1.63 14.66 -29.36
C LYS A 221 2.26 13.67 -28.39
N GLU A 222 1.82 12.41 -28.45
CA GLU A 222 2.44 11.33 -27.69
C GLU A 222 3.87 11.05 -28.17
N SER A 223 4.72 10.57 -27.26
CA SER A 223 6.12 10.24 -27.50
C SER A 223 6.52 9.05 -26.62
N ALA A 224 7.57 8.33 -27.03
CA ALA A 224 8.12 7.22 -26.24
C ALA A 224 8.65 7.67 -24.87
N THR A 225 9.07 8.94 -24.76
CA THR A 225 9.54 9.56 -23.51
C THR A 225 8.94 10.95 -23.27
N GLY A 226 8.88 11.37 -22.01
CA GLY A 226 8.51 12.73 -21.61
C GLY A 226 8.85 13.04 -20.14
N PRO A 227 8.64 14.28 -19.68
CA PRO A 227 8.97 14.68 -18.31
C PRO A 227 8.00 14.09 -17.29
N LEU A 228 8.42 13.92 -16.04
CA LEU A 228 7.46 13.91 -14.93
C LEU A 228 7.04 15.35 -14.64
N ARG A 229 5.75 15.59 -14.39
CA ARG A 229 5.23 16.91 -14.05
C ARG A 229 4.29 16.86 -12.84
N LEU A 230 4.36 17.89 -12.00
CA LEU A 230 3.41 18.15 -10.92
C LEU A 230 2.62 19.41 -11.26
N GLN A 231 1.30 19.33 -11.20
CA GLN A 231 0.43 20.47 -11.42
C GLN A 231 0.48 21.41 -10.21
N GLY A 232 0.78 22.69 -10.44
CA GLY A 232 0.97 23.68 -9.38
C GLY A 232 0.06 24.89 -9.47
N ASP A 233 -0.71 25.03 -10.55
CA ASP A 233 -1.55 26.19 -10.81
C ASP A 233 -2.97 26.13 -10.20
N HIS A 234 -3.37 24.98 -9.64
CA HIS A 234 -4.75 24.77 -9.12
C HIS A 234 -4.89 24.82 -7.59
N GLY A 235 -3.80 24.64 -6.83
CA GLY A 235 -3.87 24.61 -5.38
C GLY A 235 -2.53 24.33 -4.70
N SER A 236 -2.53 24.52 -3.37
CA SER A 236 -1.38 24.27 -2.51
C SER A 236 -1.23 22.76 -2.26
N VAL A 237 -0.07 22.22 -2.65
CA VAL A 237 0.27 20.80 -2.55
C VAL A 237 1.72 20.63 -2.10
N ALA A 238 2.02 19.58 -1.34
CA ALA A 238 3.38 19.27 -0.90
C ALA A 238 3.72 17.80 -1.20
N PHE A 239 5.01 17.52 -1.41
CA PHE A 239 5.53 16.20 -1.75
C PHE A 239 6.80 15.89 -0.94
N LYS A 240 6.98 14.62 -0.59
CA LYS A 240 8.23 14.10 -0.02
C LYS A 240 8.44 12.64 -0.44
N ASN A 241 9.61 12.10 -0.10
CA ASN A 241 9.94 10.68 -0.34
C ASN A 241 9.75 10.23 -1.79
N ILE A 242 10.00 11.13 -2.75
CA ILE A 242 9.82 10.86 -4.18
C ILE A 242 10.92 9.91 -4.65
N SER A 243 10.54 8.74 -5.14
CA SER A 243 11.43 7.71 -5.63
C SER A 243 10.88 7.02 -6.86
N TYR A 244 11.77 6.57 -7.75
CA TYR A 244 11.35 5.96 -9.01
C TYR A 244 12.37 4.96 -9.57
N THR A 245 11.88 4.09 -10.45
CA THR A 245 12.69 3.25 -11.34
C THR A 245 12.18 3.42 -12.76
N SER A 246 13.05 3.86 -13.66
CA SER A 246 12.78 3.86 -15.10
C SER A 246 13.07 2.49 -15.70
N PHE A 247 12.27 2.06 -16.67
CA PHE A 247 12.49 0.81 -17.41
C PHE A 247 12.81 1.11 -18.88
N ASP A 248 14.08 1.40 -19.14
CA ASP A 248 14.59 1.88 -20.42
C ASP A 248 15.57 0.90 -21.09
N LYS A 249 15.78 -0.28 -20.49
CA LYS A 249 16.73 -1.27 -20.99
C LYS A 249 16.02 -2.41 -21.71
N PRO A 250 16.64 -2.96 -22.77
CA PRO A 250 16.10 -4.12 -23.47
C PRO A 250 16.08 -5.35 -22.55
N HIS A 251 14.98 -6.08 -22.62
CA HIS A 251 14.80 -7.34 -21.91
C HIS A 251 15.87 -8.37 -22.32
N PRO A 252 16.41 -9.16 -21.38
CA PRO A 252 17.12 -10.38 -21.72
C PRO A 252 16.29 -11.30 -22.63
N THR A 253 16.98 -12.11 -23.42
CA THR A 253 16.30 -13.12 -24.25
C THR A 253 16.94 -14.47 -24.04
N VAL A 254 16.24 -15.53 -24.41
CA VAL A 254 16.77 -16.90 -24.38
C VAL A 254 16.78 -17.49 -25.77
N SER A 255 17.81 -18.27 -26.08
CA SER A 255 17.95 -18.96 -27.36
C SER A 255 18.65 -20.32 -27.18
N GLN A 256 18.78 -21.06 -28.28
CA GLN A 256 19.45 -22.36 -28.34
C GLN A 256 18.88 -23.37 -27.33
N LEU A 257 17.56 -23.32 -27.10
CA LEU A 257 16.89 -24.11 -26.10
C LEU A 257 16.89 -25.59 -26.49
N LYS A 258 17.27 -26.44 -25.55
CA LYS A 258 17.17 -27.90 -25.64
C LYS A 258 16.48 -28.43 -24.41
N TYR A 259 15.62 -29.43 -24.59
CA TYR A 259 14.93 -30.08 -23.49
C TYR A 259 15.22 -31.58 -23.47
N VAL A 260 15.15 -32.14 -22.27
CA VAL A 260 15.12 -33.58 -22.03
C VAL A 260 14.06 -33.87 -20.96
N VAL A 261 13.19 -34.84 -21.24
CA VAL A 261 12.17 -35.35 -20.33
C VAL A 261 12.60 -36.73 -19.87
N TYR A 262 12.56 -36.98 -18.56
CA TYR A 262 12.77 -38.28 -17.96
C TYR A 262 11.51 -38.68 -17.20
N LYS A 263 11.10 -39.94 -17.33
CA LYS A 263 9.99 -40.50 -16.56
C LYS A 263 10.49 -41.00 -15.20
N GLY A 264 9.78 -40.67 -14.13
CA GLY A 264 10.07 -41.08 -12.76
C GLY A 264 9.84 -39.97 -11.73
N THR A 265 9.94 -40.33 -10.46
CA THR A 265 9.83 -39.39 -9.32
C THR A 265 11.23 -38.95 -8.90
N PHE A 266 11.46 -37.64 -8.79
CA PHE A 266 12.77 -37.07 -8.48
C PHE A 266 12.67 -36.03 -7.37
N ASP A 267 13.37 -36.27 -6.26
CA ASP A 267 13.42 -35.35 -5.12
C ASP A 267 14.61 -34.38 -5.15
N ALA A 268 15.61 -34.69 -5.98
CA ALA A 268 16.83 -33.93 -6.23
C ALA A 268 17.31 -34.15 -7.68
N GLU A 269 18.30 -33.37 -8.10
CA GLU A 269 18.90 -33.51 -9.43
C GLU A 269 19.65 -34.87 -9.56
N PRO A 270 19.26 -35.74 -10.51
CA PRO A 270 19.86 -37.07 -10.67
C PRO A 270 21.14 -37.02 -11.50
N ASP A 271 21.93 -38.10 -11.47
CA ASP A 271 22.97 -38.31 -12.49
C ASP A 271 22.32 -38.71 -13.82
N TYR A 272 22.17 -37.72 -14.71
CA TYR A 272 21.55 -37.90 -16.03
C TYR A 272 22.19 -38.98 -16.90
N LYS A 273 23.46 -39.35 -16.67
CA LYS A 273 24.13 -40.41 -17.44
C LYS A 273 23.52 -41.79 -17.17
N THR A 274 22.84 -41.95 -16.04
CA THR A 274 22.18 -43.19 -15.62
C THR A 274 20.74 -43.30 -16.11
N LEU A 275 20.19 -42.23 -16.68
CA LEU A 275 18.78 -42.14 -17.05
C LEU A 275 18.59 -42.24 -18.56
N LYS A 276 17.53 -42.95 -18.98
CA LYS A 276 17.07 -42.96 -20.36
C LYS A 276 16.06 -41.81 -20.58
N PRO A 277 16.30 -40.91 -21.54
CA PRO A 277 15.31 -39.91 -21.93
C PRO A 277 14.00 -40.56 -22.42
N GLU A 278 12.88 -40.06 -21.93
CA GLU A 278 11.54 -40.33 -22.47
C GLU A 278 11.28 -39.50 -23.73
N ALA A 279 11.73 -38.23 -23.72
CA ALA A 279 11.71 -37.34 -24.86
C ALA A 279 12.89 -36.37 -24.80
N GLN A 280 13.35 -35.89 -25.96
CA GLN A 280 14.37 -34.84 -26.04
C GLN A 280 14.26 -34.11 -27.37
N GLY A 281 14.64 -32.83 -27.40
CA GLY A 281 14.55 -32.03 -28.61
C GLY A 281 15.10 -30.62 -28.43
N ALA A 282 14.99 -29.83 -29.51
CA ALA A 282 15.15 -28.38 -29.44
C ALA A 282 13.79 -27.74 -29.14
N GLY A 283 13.78 -26.72 -28.29
CA GLY A 283 12.58 -25.94 -27.99
C GLY A 283 12.60 -24.59 -28.72
N GLU A 284 11.44 -24.11 -29.16
CA GLU A 284 11.29 -22.74 -29.68
C GLU A 284 11.13 -21.72 -28.55
N SER A 285 10.61 -22.17 -27.40
CA SER A 285 10.42 -21.38 -26.19
C SER A 285 10.62 -22.24 -24.94
N LEU A 286 10.86 -21.61 -23.80
CA LEU A 286 10.94 -22.31 -22.51
C LEU A 286 9.52 -22.63 -22.05
N SER A 287 9.12 -23.90 -22.08
CA SER A 287 7.75 -24.33 -21.79
C SER A 287 7.70 -25.74 -21.19
N SER A 288 6.66 -26.04 -20.41
CA SER A 288 6.36 -27.41 -19.97
C SER A 288 5.60 -28.25 -21.00
N ASN A 289 5.18 -27.68 -22.14
CA ASN A 289 4.38 -28.37 -23.15
C ASN A 289 5.10 -29.55 -23.83
N GLU A 290 6.43 -29.59 -23.75
CA GLU A 290 7.22 -30.71 -24.25
C GLU A 290 6.98 -32.01 -23.48
N VAL A 291 6.39 -31.91 -22.29
CA VAL A 291 6.10 -33.04 -21.42
C VAL A 291 4.71 -33.59 -21.73
N LYS A 292 4.66 -34.84 -22.22
CA LYS A 292 3.40 -35.59 -22.48
C LYS A 292 2.96 -36.48 -21.31
N LEU A 293 3.56 -36.29 -20.15
CA LEU A 293 3.27 -37.03 -18.92
C LEU A 293 2.47 -36.14 -17.97
N ALA A 294 1.44 -36.71 -17.32
CA ALA A 294 0.62 -35.96 -16.36
C ALA A 294 1.38 -35.63 -15.07
N ASN A 295 2.24 -36.54 -14.60
CA ASN A 295 3.04 -36.45 -13.37
C ASN A 295 4.25 -37.40 -13.48
N ASP A 296 5.03 -37.49 -12.40
CA ASP A 296 6.22 -38.34 -12.28
C ASP A 296 7.16 -38.19 -13.49
N PHE A 297 7.61 -36.95 -13.67
CA PHE A 297 8.62 -36.62 -14.67
C PHE A 297 9.63 -35.61 -14.14
N LEU A 298 10.77 -35.55 -14.84
CA LEU A 298 11.75 -34.48 -14.77
C LEU A 298 11.92 -33.87 -16.16
N LEU A 299 11.70 -32.57 -16.26
CA LEU A 299 11.99 -31.74 -17.42
C LEU A 299 13.26 -30.92 -17.13
N LYS A 300 14.31 -31.18 -17.93
CA LYS A 300 15.54 -30.38 -17.93
C LYS A 300 15.58 -29.54 -19.19
N TYR A 301 15.79 -28.24 -19.03
CA TYR A 301 16.15 -27.34 -20.12
C TYR A 301 17.60 -26.89 -20.01
N THR A 302 18.25 -26.72 -21.16
CA THR A 302 19.50 -25.97 -21.30
C THR A 302 19.36 -24.95 -22.42
N GLY A 303 20.11 -23.85 -22.33
CA GLY A 303 20.11 -22.81 -23.36
C GLY A 303 21.07 -21.69 -23.07
N VAL A 304 20.97 -20.62 -23.85
CA VAL A 304 21.75 -19.40 -23.70
C VAL A 304 20.81 -18.25 -23.34
N MET A 305 21.15 -17.51 -22.30
CA MET A 305 20.49 -16.27 -21.91
C MET A 305 21.36 -15.09 -22.35
N HIS A 306 20.79 -14.18 -23.14
CA HIS A 306 21.46 -13.00 -23.64
C HIS A 306 21.22 -11.84 -22.68
N ILE A 307 22.27 -11.41 -21.98
CA ILE A 307 22.24 -10.29 -21.05
C ILE A 307 22.80 -9.05 -21.76
N ASN A 308 21.98 -8.00 -21.89
CA ASN A 308 22.41 -6.77 -22.56
C ASN A 308 23.38 -5.96 -21.68
N ASP A 309 22.98 -5.72 -20.43
CA ASP A 309 23.75 -4.91 -19.47
C ASP A 309 24.19 -5.75 -18.27
N ALA A 310 25.43 -5.59 -17.84
CA ALA A 310 25.91 -6.24 -16.61
C ALA A 310 25.16 -5.70 -15.39
N GLY A 311 24.85 -6.56 -14.42
CA GLY A 311 24.05 -6.15 -13.27
C GLY A 311 23.60 -7.29 -12.38
N GLU A 312 22.91 -6.94 -11.30
CA GLU A 312 22.19 -7.90 -10.47
C GLU A 312 20.80 -8.16 -11.06
N TYR A 313 20.53 -9.40 -11.40
CA TYR A 313 19.26 -9.86 -11.94
C TYR A 313 18.57 -10.75 -10.93
N THR A 314 17.27 -10.54 -10.74
CA THR A 314 16.41 -11.38 -9.90
C THR A 314 15.57 -12.27 -10.80
N PHE A 315 15.54 -13.55 -10.51
CA PHE A 315 14.75 -14.55 -11.21
C PHE A 315 13.69 -15.13 -10.30
N ARG A 316 12.52 -15.45 -10.85
CA ARG A 316 11.48 -16.23 -10.16
C ARG A 316 11.05 -17.39 -11.01
N LEU A 317 11.02 -18.57 -10.41
CA LEU A 317 10.60 -19.81 -11.03
C LEU A 317 9.28 -20.26 -10.40
N SER A 318 8.33 -20.69 -11.21
CA SER A 318 7.08 -21.33 -10.80
C SER A 318 6.94 -22.66 -11.53
N VAL A 319 6.81 -23.72 -10.75
CA VAL A 319 6.85 -25.15 -11.12
C VAL A 319 5.83 -25.92 -10.25
N PRO A 320 4.53 -25.62 -10.41
CA PRO A 320 3.48 -26.08 -9.54
C PRO A 320 3.36 -27.62 -9.56
N GLY A 321 3.04 -28.19 -8.40
CA GLY A 321 2.97 -29.64 -8.22
C GLY A 321 4.33 -30.36 -8.23
N GLY A 322 5.43 -29.61 -8.05
CA GLY A 322 6.77 -30.16 -8.15
C GLY A 322 7.86 -29.31 -7.50
N LYS A 323 9.11 -29.65 -7.79
CA LYS A 323 10.33 -28.96 -7.38
C LYS A 323 11.04 -28.40 -8.61
N GLY A 324 11.66 -27.23 -8.48
CA GLY A 324 12.43 -26.65 -9.57
C GLY A 324 13.59 -25.80 -9.10
N GLY A 325 14.55 -25.61 -9.99
CA GLY A 325 15.75 -24.83 -9.78
C GLY A 325 16.26 -24.20 -11.07
N LEU A 326 17.11 -23.19 -10.91
CA LEU A 326 17.75 -22.45 -12.01
C LEU A 326 19.24 -22.32 -11.71
N SER A 327 20.06 -22.68 -12.69
CA SER A 327 21.49 -22.42 -12.69
C SER A 327 21.85 -21.54 -13.88
N ILE A 328 22.74 -20.58 -13.68
CA ILE A 328 23.29 -19.71 -14.73
C ILE A 328 24.82 -19.74 -14.60
N ALA A 329 25.53 -19.91 -15.72
CA ALA A 329 26.97 -20.10 -15.76
C ALA A 329 27.46 -21.18 -14.77
N SER A 330 26.72 -22.30 -14.71
CA SER A 330 26.94 -23.42 -13.78
C SER A 330 26.89 -23.08 -12.29
N LYS A 331 26.37 -21.90 -11.92
CA LYS A 331 26.14 -21.50 -10.54
C LYS A 331 24.64 -21.56 -10.22
N PRO A 332 24.23 -22.13 -9.08
CA PRO A 332 22.84 -22.12 -8.67
C PRO A 332 22.40 -20.69 -8.38
N VAL A 333 21.35 -20.24 -9.07
CA VAL A 333 20.70 -18.93 -8.86
C VAL A 333 19.42 -19.11 -8.06
N ILE A 334 18.61 -20.11 -8.42
CA ILE A 334 17.45 -20.55 -7.64
C ILE A 334 17.74 -21.96 -7.16
N ALA A 335 17.88 -22.13 -5.84
CA ALA A 335 17.98 -23.45 -5.22
C ALA A 335 16.69 -24.26 -5.45
N LEU A 336 16.80 -25.59 -5.39
CA LEU A 336 15.63 -26.47 -5.54
C LEU A 336 14.54 -26.15 -4.52
N ALA A 337 13.39 -25.68 -5.01
CA ALA A 337 12.28 -25.25 -4.18
C ALA A 337 10.95 -25.85 -4.65
N ASN A 338 10.04 -26.11 -3.71
CA ASN A 338 8.70 -26.64 -3.99
C ASN A 338 7.80 -25.54 -4.56
N ASN A 339 7.10 -25.82 -5.66
CA ASN A 339 6.15 -24.96 -6.38
C ASN A 339 6.72 -23.66 -6.94
N ARG A 340 7.50 -22.91 -6.15
CA ARG A 340 8.08 -21.62 -6.53
C ARG A 340 9.46 -21.44 -5.90
N GLY A 341 10.32 -20.74 -6.61
CA GLY A 341 11.62 -20.31 -6.11
C GLY A 341 11.96 -18.90 -6.60
N SER A 342 12.85 -18.22 -5.88
CA SER A 342 13.41 -16.95 -6.33
C SER A 342 14.86 -16.83 -5.91
N GLY A 343 15.65 -16.10 -6.68
CA GLY A 343 17.05 -15.85 -6.37
C GLY A 343 17.63 -14.77 -7.27
N SER A 344 18.78 -14.24 -6.87
CA SER A 344 19.47 -13.18 -7.59
C SER A 344 20.87 -13.61 -8.00
N ALA A 345 21.35 -13.10 -9.13
CA ALA A 345 22.70 -13.34 -9.61
C ALA A 345 23.31 -12.06 -10.19
N GLN A 346 24.59 -11.86 -9.89
CA GLN A 346 25.40 -10.87 -10.60
C GLN A 346 25.83 -11.46 -11.95
N LEU A 347 25.34 -10.88 -13.04
CA LEU A 347 25.61 -11.33 -14.40
C LEU A 347 26.42 -10.29 -15.17
N SER A 348 27.35 -10.76 -16.00
CA SER A 348 28.03 -9.92 -16.99
C SER A 348 27.17 -9.80 -18.25
N ALA A 349 27.35 -8.70 -18.99
CA ALA A 349 26.80 -8.59 -20.34
C ALA A 349 27.32 -9.73 -21.24
N GLY A 350 26.50 -10.13 -22.22
CA GLY A 350 26.76 -11.22 -23.15
C GLY A 350 26.00 -12.51 -22.82
N ASP A 351 26.47 -13.58 -23.42
CA ASP A 351 25.81 -14.88 -23.42
C ASP A 351 26.12 -15.66 -22.15
N GLN A 352 25.08 -16.04 -21.42
CA GLN A 352 25.17 -16.83 -20.19
C GLN A 352 24.49 -18.18 -20.41
N PRO A 353 25.21 -19.32 -20.32
CA PRO A 353 24.55 -20.61 -20.38
C PRO A 353 23.68 -20.80 -19.14
N PHE A 354 22.48 -21.35 -19.31
CA PHE A 354 21.57 -21.61 -18.20
C PHE A 354 20.98 -23.02 -18.26
N GLU A 355 20.58 -23.51 -17.09
CA GLU A 355 19.86 -24.77 -16.93
C GLU A 355 18.64 -24.57 -16.03
N VAL A 356 17.50 -25.12 -16.44
CA VAL A 356 16.28 -25.17 -15.62
C VAL A 356 15.95 -26.63 -15.33
N PHE A 357 15.67 -26.90 -14.06
CA PHE A 357 15.22 -28.20 -13.56
C PHE A 357 13.76 -28.08 -13.11
N TYR A 358 12.92 -29.02 -13.53
CA TYR A 358 11.54 -29.16 -13.03
C TYR A 358 11.18 -30.64 -12.87
N ALA A 359 11.06 -31.10 -11.63
CA ALA A 359 10.54 -32.42 -11.28
C ALA A 359 9.11 -32.31 -10.75
N LYS A 360 8.15 -32.97 -11.39
CA LYS A 360 6.74 -32.95 -11.00
C LYS A 360 6.33 -34.30 -10.41
N THR A 361 5.68 -34.27 -9.26
CA THR A 361 5.25 -35.48 -8.52
C THR A 361 3.77 -35.48 -8.15
N VAL A 362 3.12 -34.30 -8.13
CA VAL A 362 1.70 -34.17 -7.81
C VAL A 362 0.85 -34.36 -9.06
N ASP A 363 -0.16 -35.21 -9.05
CA ASP A 363 -0.98 -35.58 -10.22
C ASP A 363 -2.13 -34.61 -10.53
N TRP A 364 -2.79 -34.05 -9.51
CA TRP A 364 -3.96 -33.18 -9.65
C TRP A 364 -3.65 -31.72 -10.05
N VAL A 365 -2.37 -31.32 -10.07
CA VAL A 365 -1.95 -29.98 -10.50
C VAL A 365 -1.50 -30.04 -11.96
N LYS A 366 -1.94 -29.11 -12.81
CA LYS A 366 -1.47 -29.05 -14.21
C LYS A 366 0.03 -28.69 -14.25
N ALA A 367 0.80 -29.38 -15.09
CA ALA A 367 2.20 -29.04 -15.31
C ALA A 367 2.30 -27.63 -15.92
N ALA A 368 3.17 -26.81 -15.34
CA ALA A 368 3.47 -25.47 -15.84
C ALA A 368 4.92 -25.12 -15.53
N LEU A 369 5.54 -24.32 -16.37
CA LEU A 369 6.87 -23.77 -16.15
C LEU A 369 6.81 -22.28 -16.43
N ALA A 370 7.01 -21.45 -15.41
CA ALA A 370 7.16 -20.02 -15.58
C ALA A 370 8.47 -19.52 -14.97
N LEU A 371 9.26 -18.83 -15.78
CA LEU A 371 10.49 -18.17 -15.35
C LEU A 371 10.34 -16.68 -15.67
N THR A 372 10.42 -15.83 -14.66
CA THR A 372 10.49 -14.39 -14.82
C THR A 372 11.88 -13.87 -14.49
N VAL A 373 12.23 -12.72 -15.05
CA VAL A 373 13.45 -12.01 -14.72
C VAL A 373 13.17 -10.51 -14.59
N ALA A 374 13.83 -9.90 -13.62
CA ALA A 374 13.91 -8.45 -13.43
C ALA A 374 15.38 -8.05 -13.27
N GLY A 375 15.74 -6.85 -13.70
CA GLY A 375 17.13 -6.38 -13.69
C GLY A 375 17.25 -4.86 -13.60
N PRO A 376 18.45 -4.30 -13.66
CA PRO A 376 18.64 -2.85 -13.71
C PRO A 376 17.98 -2.27 -14.96
N GLY A 377 17.01 -1.37 -14.76
CA GLY A 377 16.25 -0.76 -15.86
C GLY A 377 15.32 -1.71 -16.62
N ILE A 378 15.04 -2.89 -16.07
CA ILE A 378 14.18 -3.92 -16.68
C ILE A 378 13.09 -4.30 -15.69
N ARG A 379 11.83 -4.02 -16.07
CA ARG A 379 10.63 -4.44 -15.34
C ARG A 379 10.54 -5.96 -15.39
N GLU A 380 10.04 -6.58 -14.33
CA GLU A 380 9.83 -8.04 -14.31
C GLU A 380 9.00 -8.48 -15.53
N TYR A 381 9.53 -9.44 -16.30
CA TYR A 381 8.83 -10.03 -17.44
C TYR A 381 9.12 -11.53 -17.54
N THR A 382 8.26 -12.21 -18.29
CA THR A 382 8.29 -13.68 -18.46
C THR A 382 9.22 -14.09 -19.60
N LEU A 383 10.10 -15.06 -19.33
CA LEU A 383 10.99 -15.72 -20.29
C LEU A 383 10.44 -17.04 -20.86
N THR A 384 9.35 -17.54 -20.28
CA THR A 384 8.63 -18.74 -20.73
C THR A 384 7.44 -18.40 -21.61
N ASP A 385 6.79 -19.42 -22.16
CA ASP A 385 5.44 -19.25 -22.68
C ASP A 385 4.45 -18.84 -21.56
N ALA A 386 3.28 -18.34 -21.97
CA ALA A 386 2.24 -17.91 -21.04
C ALA A 386 1.48 -19.07 -20.36
N ASN A 387 1.96 -20.32 -20.49
CA ASN A 387 1.39 -21.47 -19.78
C ASN A 387 1.85 -21.47 -18.33
N VAL A 388 1.33 -20.50 -17.58
CA VAL A 388 1.39 -20.46 -16.13
C VAL A 388 0.25 -21.33 -15.62
N SER A 389 0.50 -22.23 -14.65
CA SER A 389 -0.63 -22.77 -13.88
C SER A 389 -1.17 -21.58 -13.13
N ASN A 390 -2.39 -21.19 -13.47
CA ASN A 390 -3.18 -20.39 -12.55
C ASN A 390 -3.30 -21.23 -11.29
N ASN A 391 -2.68 -20.80 -10.19
CA ASN A 391 -3.38 -21.03 -8.92
C ASN A 391 -4.70 -20.33 -9.13
N ASP A 392 -5.82 -21.06 -9.06
CA ASP A 392 -7.14 -20.43 -9.13
C ASP A 392 -7.15 -19.27 -8.13
N PRO A 393 -7.13 -18.01 -8.61
CA PRO A 393 -7.22 -16.89 -7.71
C PRO A 393 -8.59 -17.01 -7.06
N VAL A 394 -8.61 -17.09 -5.72
CA VAL A 394 -9.87 -17.08 -4.98
C VAL A 394 -10.47 -15.70 -5.16
N ASP A 395 -11.63 -15.64 -5.79
CA ASP A 395 -12.40 -14.41 -5.87
C ASP A 395 -12.69 -13.91 -4.44
N PRO A 396 -12.44 -12.62 -4.14
CA PRO A 396 -12.58 -12.14 -2.79
C PRO A 396 -14.04 -12.18 -2.35
N ILE A 397 -14.29 -12.67 -1.14
CA ILE A 397 -15.61 -12.65 -0.53
C ILE A 397 -15.79 -11.32 0.21
N LEU A 398 -16.22 -10.31 -0.53
CA LEU A 398 -16.41 -8.95 -0.03
C LEU A 398 -17.79 -8.78 0.62
N ILE A 399 -17.82 -8.10 1.75
CA ILE A 399 -19.05 -7.66 2.42
C ILE A 399 -19.15 -6.15 2.23
N ASN A 400 -20.28 -5.70 1.70
CA ASN A 400 -20.58 -4.29 1.50
C ASN A 400 -21.46 -3.77 2.64
N ALA A 401 -21.22 -2.53 3.08
CA ALA A 401 -22.07 -1.84 4.05
C ALA A 401 -23.08 -0.93 3.33
N THR A 402 -24.09 -1.52 2.70
CA THR A 402 -25.18 -0.77 2.03
C THR A 402 -26.15 -0.12 3.02
N GLU A 403 -26.03 -0.49 4.30
CA GLU A 403 -26.66 0.10 5.48
C GLU A 403 -25.66 0.02 6.65
N ASN A 404 -26.01 0.56 7.83
CA ASN A 404 -25.16 0.35 9.00
C ASN A 404 -25.10 -1.15 9.33
N THR A 405 -23.93 -1.73 9.12
CA THR A 405 -23.74 -3.19 9.09
C THR A 405 -22.83 -3.58 10.24
N ILE A 406 -23.12 -4.69 10.92
CA ILE A 406 -22.30 -5.17 12.03
C ILE A 406 -21.88 -6.60 11.76
N LEU A 407 -20.57 -6.86 11.85
CA LEU A 407 -20.01 -8.21 11.72
C LEU A 407 -19.01 -8.48 12.85
N ARG A 408 -19.25 -9.56 13.58
CA ARG A 408 -18.26 -10.08 14.54
C ARG A 408 -17.32 -11.04 13.83
N SER A 409 -16.03 -10.82 14.02
CA SER A 409 -14.97 -11.67 13.49
C SER A 409 -13.69 -11.39 14.27
N PHE A 410 -12.70 -12.26 14.12
CA PHE A 410 -11.35 -11.91 14.53
C PHE A 410 -10.79 -10.81 13.63
N THR A 411 -9.96 -9.95 14.18
CA THR A 411 -9.28 -8.89 13.44
C THR A 411 -7.79 -8.95 13.73
N ASP A 412 -7.00 -9.09 12.68
CA ASP A 412 -5.54 -9.04 12.78
C ASP A 412 -5.06 -7.60 12.65
N LEU A 413 -4.30 -7.16 13.65
CA LEU A 413 -3.59 -5.90 13.64
C LEU A 413 -2.11 -6.15 13.26
N PRO A 414 -1.39 -5.12 12.77
CA PRO A 414 0.04 -5.19 12.56
C PRO A 414 0.80 -5.73 13.79
N GLY A 415 1.88 -6.47 13.54
CA GLY A 415 2.67 -7.10 14.60
C GLY A 415 2.12 -8.45 15.10
N ASN A 416 1.33 -9.15 14.28
CA ASN A 416 0.75 -10.46 14.59
C ASN A 416 -0.14 -10.47 15.84
N TYR A 417 -0.86 -9.38 16.07
CA TYR A 417 -1.78 -9.26 17.20
C TYR A 417 -3.22 -9.49 16.74
N ARG A 418 -3.88 -10.50 17.32
CA ARG A 418 -5.27 -10.84 16.99
C ARG A 418 -6.23 -10.32 18.05
N VAL A 419 -7.19 -9.50 17.63
CA VAL A 419 -8.35 -9.10 18.42
C VAL A 419 -9.41 -10.20 18.29
N THR A 420 -9.66 -10.91 19.40
CA THR A 420 -10.58 -12.07 19.40
C THR A 420 -12.04 -11.69 19.64
N HIS A 421 -12.30 -10.50 20.17
CA HIS A 421 -13.64 -9.99 20.47
C HIS A 421 -13.94 -8.72 19.67
N GLY A 422 -13.54 -8.74 18.39
CA GLY A 422 -13.75 -7.66 17.44
C GLY A 422 -15.19 -7.57 16.95
N VAL A 423 -15.70 -6.35 16.91
CA VAL A 423 -16.98 -6.01 16.26
C VAL A 423 -16.70 -4.95 15.21
N ASN A 424 -16.82 -5.34 13.95
CA ASN A 424 -16.67 -4.43 12.81
C ASN A 424 -18.01 -3.74 12.55
N VAL A 425 -17.96 -2.42 12.43
CA VAL A 425 -19.13 -1.57 12.22
C VAL A 425 -18.94 -0.83 10.91
N GLY A 426 -19.81 -1.15 9.96
CA GLY A 426 -19.89 -0.56 8.63
C GLY A 426 -20.90 0.57 8.57
N SER A 427 -20.71 1.54 7.67
CA SER A 427 -21.62 2.66 7.43
C SER A 427 -21.76 2.93 5.94
N THR A 428 -22.85 3.59 5.55
CA THR A 428 -23.09 3.98 4.14
C THR A 428 -22.15 5.08 3.65
N ASP A 429 -21.52 5.82 4.56
CA ASP A 429 -20.56 6.89 4.25
C ASP A 429 -19.13 6.34 3.98
N GLN A 430 -19.00 5.01 3.85
CA GLN A 430 -17.74 4.31 3.59
C GLN A 430 -16.64 4.62 4.62
N LEU A 431 -17.04 4.90 5.86
CA LEU A 431 -16.14 4.98 7.01
C LEU A 431 -16.54 3.91 8.03
N HIS A 432 -15.56 3.15 8.49
CA HIS A 432 -15.79 1.89 9.19
C HIS A 432 -14.81 1.73 10.34
N TYR A 433 -15.16 1.00 11.39
CA TYR A 433 -14.27 0.80 12.52
C TYR A 433 -14.44 -0.58 13.16
N THR A 434 -13.42 -1.00 13.89
CA THR A 434 -13.49 -2.21 14.73
C THR A 434 -13.43 -1.81 16.19
N PHE A 435 -14.43 -2.25 16.96
CA PHE A 435 -14.49 -2.12 18.40
C PHE A 435 -14.06 -3.43 19.06
N ASP A 436 -13.08 -3.37 19.96
CA ASP A 436 -12.67 -4.49 20.81
C ASP A 436 -13.53 -4.53 22.07
N MET A 437 -14.41 -5.53 22.15
CA MET A 437 -15.31 -5.69 23.28
C MET A 437 -14.61 -6.06 24.58
N ASP A 438 -13.37 -6.56 24.58
CA ASP A 438 -12.64 -6.91 25.80
C ASP A 438 -11.92 -5.72 26.44
N LYS A 439 -11.66 -4.68 25.64
CA LYS A 439 -10.91 -3.49 26.05
C LYS A 439 -11.73 -2.21 26.02
N GLY A 440 -12.92 -2.26 25.42
CA GLY A 440 -13.79 -1.10 25.26
C GLY A 440 -13.14 -0.04 24.39
N MET A 441 -12.43 -0.44 23.33
CA MET A 441 -11.56 0.45 22.55
C MET A 441 -11.78 0.26 21.05
N ILE A 442 -11.61 1.33 20.28
CA ILE A 442 -11.53 1.24 18.82
C ILE A 442 -10.09 0.95 18.44
N VAL A 443 -9.87 -0.13 17.69
CA VAL A 443 -8.51 -0.63 17.36
C VAL A 443 -8.06 -0.28 15.94
N GLN A 444 -9.03 -0.05 15.05
CA GLN A 444 -8.79 0.44 13.70
C GLN A 444 -10.00 1.22 13.18
N LEU A 445 -9.73 2.14 12.26
CA LEU A 445 -10.69 2.95 11.51
C LEU A 445 -10.25 2.92 10.04
N TRP A 446 -11.16 2.78 9.09
CA TRP A 446 -10.80 2.75 7.67
C TRP A 446 -11.85 3.38 6.77
N ARG A 447 -11.39 3.83 5.59
CA ARG A 447 -12.22 4.39 4.53
C ARG A 447 -12.18 3.52 3.28
N GLY A 448 -13.34 3.32 2.65
CA GLY A 448 -13.48 2.56 1.41
C GLY A 448 -14.45 1.39 1.55
N GLY A 449 -14.10 0.23 0.99
CA GLY A 449 -14.88 -1.00 1.15
C GLY A 449 -14.94 -1.47 2.61
N PHE A 450 -16.03 -2.13 2.98
CA PHE A 450 -16.24 -2.56 4.37
C PHE A 450 -15.31 -3.71 4.76
N LEU A 451 -15.58 -4.96 4.37
CA LEU A 451 -14.75 -6.09 4.78
C LEU A 451 -14.44 -7.06 3.64
N ASP A 452 -13.20 -7.55 3.63
CA ASP A 452 -12.81 -8.79 2.97
C ASP A 452 -12.94 -9.94 3.96
N ALA A 453 -13.94 -10.79 3.74
CA ALA A 453 -14.25 -11.97 4.55
C ALA A 453 -13.71 -13.27 3.94
N THR A 454 -12.89 -13.19 2.89
CA THR A 454 -12.23 -14.36 2.29
C THR A 454 -11.50 -15.22 3.32
N PRO A 455 -10.72 -14.67 4.28
CA PRO A 455 -10.03 -15.49 5.28
C PRO A 455 -10.98 -16.19 6.24
N MET A 456 -12.17 -15.64 6.44
CA MET A 456 -13.18 -16.19 7.33
C MET A 456 -13.97 -17.33 6.68
N TRP A 457 -14.26 -17.23 5.37
CA TRP A 457 -15.27 -18.05 4.71
C TRP A 457 -14.75 -18.91 3.56
N HIS A 458 -13.53 -18.70 3.08
CA HIS A 458 -12.92 -19.58 2.09
C HIS A 458 -12.33 -20.84 2.76
N GLU A 459 -12.67 -22.01 2.22
CA GLU A 459 -12.30 -23.32 2.77
C GLU A 459 -12.63 -23.48 4.27
N ARG A 460 -11.64 -23.80 5.12
CA ARG A 460 -11.83 -23.95 6.56
C ARG A 460 -11.90 -22.61 7.29
N GLY A 461 -11.44 -21.54 6.65
CA GLY A 461 -11.29 -20.21 7.23
C GLY A 461 -10.42 -20.17 8.49
N ASP A 462 -10.10 -18.97 8.96
CA ASP A 462 -9.45 -18.74 10.25
C ASP A 462 -10.29 -17.86 11.21
N GLY A 463 -11.53 -17.55 10.81
CA GLY A 463 -12.45 -16.73 11.57
C GLY A 463 -12.18 -15.22 11.49
N SER A 464 -11.21 -14.77 10.69
CA SER A 464 -10.83 -13.35 10.58
C SER A 464 -11.38 -12.66 9.34
N SER A 465 -11.67 -11.36 9.48
CA SER A 465 -11.94 -10.48 8.33
C SER A 465 -10.91 -9.36 8.28
N ARG A 466 -10.72 -8.79 7.09
CA ARG A 466 -9.79 -7.67 6.85
C ARG A 466 -10.55 -6.42 6.40
N ALA A 467 -10.06 -5.25 6.78
CA ALA A 467 -10.55 -3.99 6.22
C ALA A 467 -10.31 -3.96 4.70
N ALA A 468 -11.33 -3.57 3.93
CA ALA A 468 -11.26 -3.52 2.46
C ALA A 468 -10.97 -2.11 1.92
N GLY A 469 -10.29 -1.27 2.72
CA GLY A 469 -10.01 0.13 2.43
C GLY A 469 -8.75 0.65 3.13
N SER A 470 -8.47 1.95 3.03
CA SER A 470 -7.31 2.55 3.67
C SER A 470 -7.52 2.61 5.17
N THR A 471 -6.59 2.01 5.92
CA THR A 471 -6.78 1.69 7.33
C THR A 471 -5.80 2.46 8.22
N GLN A 472 -6.35 3.09 9.25
CA GLN A 472 -5.62 3.60 10.40
C GLN A 472 -5.69 2.60 11.54
N PHE A 473 -4.53 2.13 12.00
CA PHE A 473 -4.39 1.30 13.19
C PHE A 473 -4.02 2.17 14.39
N PHE A 474 -4.59 1.87 15.58
CA PHE A 474 -4.28 2.61 16.81
C PHE A 474 -3.27 1.88 17.73
N GLY A 475 -2.49 0.97 17.13
CA GLY A 475 -1.52 0.12 17.82
C GLY A 475 -2.16 -1.09 18.49
N LYS A 476 -1.44 -1.70 19.44
CA LYS A 476 -1.92 -2.86 20.19
C LYS A 476 -3.11 -2.48 21.07
N ALA A 477 -4.15 -3.32 21.10
CA ALA A 477 -5.36 -3.06 21.88
C ALA A 477 -5.08 -3.01 23.39
N VAL A 478 -5.34 -1.86 24.00
CA VAL A 478 -5.27 -1.59 25.44
C VAL A 478 -6.63 -1.15 25.97
N PRO A 479 -6.92 -1.29 27.28
CA PRO A 479 -8.16 -0.79 27.86
C PRO A 479 -8.33 0.70 27.61
N ALA A 480 -9.52 1.14 27.17
CA ALA A 480 -9.78 2.55 26.95
C ALA A 480 -9.84 3.37 28.25
N ILE A 481 -10.26 2.75 29.36
CA ILE A 481 -10.33 3.38 30.67
C ILE A 481 -9.49 2.58 31.66
N ALA A 482 -8.61 3.27 32.40
CA ALA A 482 -7.81 2.68 33.45
C ALA A 482 -7.54 3.67 34.59
N LYS A 483 -7.15 3.13 35.75
CA LYS A 483 -6.53 3.91 36.82
C LYS A 483 -5.03 3.71 36.76
N LEU A 484 -4.29 4.80 36.90
CA LEU A 484 -2.84 4.77 37.01
C LEU A 484 -2.44 4.85 38.49
N THR A 485 -1.46 4.06 38.89
CA THR A 485 -0.93 4.08 40.27
C THR A 485 -0.09 5.33 40.52
N THR A 486 0.61 5.81 39.50
CA THR A 486 1.37 7.07 39.47
C THR A 486 1.21 7.73 38.11
N ALA A 487 1.55 9.02 38.00
CA ALA A 487 1.48 9.75 36.74
C ALA A 487 2.35 9.14 35.62
N ASP A 488 3.43 8.44 35.99
CA ASP A 488 4.41 7.85 35.06
C ASP A 488 4.23 6.33 34.88
N ALA A 489 3.21 5.73 35.48
CA ALA A 489 2.95 4.30 35.34
C ALA A 489 2.59 3.96 33.88
N THR A 490 3.17 2.87 33.37
CA THR A 490 2.83 2.29 32.07
C THR A 490 1.33 2.04 31.97
N TRP A 491 0.73 2.35 30.82
CA TRP A 491 -0.67 2.05 30.60
C TRP A 491 -0.93 0.53 30.70
N PRO A 492 -1.98 0.08 31.42
CA PRO A 492 -2.25 -1.35 31.57
C PRO A 492 -2.44 -2.05 30.22
N ALA A 493 -1.87 -3.25 30.08
CA ALA A 493 -1.97 -4.02 28.85
C ALA A 493 -3.35 -4.70 28.69
N ASP A 494 -4.06 -4.93 29.79
CA ASP A 494 -5.35 -5.64 29.83
C ASP A 494 -6.27 -5.08 30.92
N THR A 495 -7.47 -5.65 31.02
CA THR A 495 -8.52 -5.23 31.93
C THR A 495 -8.46 -5.94 33.31
N ALA A 496 -7.36 -6.63 33.63
CA ALA A 496 -7.20 -7.26 34.94
C ALA A 496 -7.29 -6.22 36.08
N GLY A 497 -7.94 -6.61 37.19
CA GLY A 497 -8.14 -5.73 38.33
C GLY A 497 -9.20 -4.63 38.13
N THR A 498 -9.81 -4.52 36.94
CA THR A 498 -10.86 -3.52 36.67
C THR A 498 -12.28 -4.05 36.87
N ALA A 499 -12.45 -5.36 37.06
CA ALA A 499 -13.75 -6.03 37.01
C ALA A 499 -14.52 -5.77 35.70
N TYR A 500 -13.77 -5.62 34.58
CA TYR A 500 -14.34 -5.41 33.26
C TYR A 500 -15.28 -6.56 32.87
N ARG A 501 -16.50 -6.22 32.42
CA ARG A 501 -17.47 -7.19 31.93
C ARG A 501 -18.18 -6.63 30.70
N PRO A 502 -17.96 -7.18 29.49
CA PRO A 502 -18.73 -6.79 28.32
C PRO A 502 -20.21 -7.16 28.53
N LYS A 503 -21.11 -6.27 28.10
CA LYS A 503 -22.57 -6.45 28.15
C LYS A 503 -23.22 -6.46 26.76
N GLY A 504 -22.41 -6.54 25.71
CA GLY A 504 -22.89 -6.50 24.32
C GLY A 504 -23.11 -5.08 23.81
N TYR A 505 -24.06 -4.93 22.89
CA TYR A 505 -24.47 -3.63 22.34
C TYR A 505 -25.98 -3.61 22.09
N VAL A 506 -26.54 -2.40 22.03
CA VAL A 506 -27.92 -2.15 21.60
C VAL A 506 -27.87 -1.32 20.33
N LEU A 507 -28.69 -1.66 19.34
CA LEU A 507 -28.79 -0.91 18.09
C LEU A 507 -29.81 0.21 18.23
N ASP A 508 -29.48 1.38 17.67
CA ASP A 508 -30.47 2.43 17.45
C ASP A 508 -31.36 2.12 16.23
N ALA A 509 -32.29 3.03 15.91
CA ALA A 509 -33.20 2.88 14.77
C ALA A 509 -32.50 2.84 13.41
N ASP A 510 -31.27 3.38 13.33
CA ASP A 510 -30.45 3.39 12.12
C ASP A 510 -29.49 2.19 12.07
N GLY A 511 -29.55 1.26 13.05
CA GLY A 511 -28.67 0.09 13.11
C GLY A 511 -27.28 0.36 13.72
N ARG A 512 -27.04 1.53 14.33
CA ARG A 512 -25.75 1.87 14.93
C ARG A 512 -25.63 1.29 16.34
N PRO A 513 -24.49 0.69 16.71
CA PRO A 513 -24.33 0.08 18.02
C PRO A 513 -23.93 1.09 19.09
N THR A 514 -24.61 1.02 20.24
CA THR A 514 -24.07 1.50 21.52
C THR A 514 -23.57 0.31 22.33
N PHE A 515 -22.25 0.20 22.47
CA PHE A 515 -21.59 -0.83 23.26
C PHE A 515 -21.79 -0.57 24.75
N LYS A 516 -21.97 -1.64 25.51
CA LYS A 516 -22.20 -1.60 26.96
C LYS A 516 -21.17 -2.47 27.66
N TYR A 517 -20.57 -1.95 28.73
CA TYR A 517 -19.68 -2.74 29.59
C TYR A 517 -19.71 -2.20 31.02
N GLN A 518 -19.27 -3.02 31.97
CA GLN A 518 -19.03 -2.62 33.36
C GLN A 518 -17.54 -2.58 33.61
N LEU A 519 -17.07 -1.63 34.40
CA LEU A 519 -15.71 -1.59 34.96
C LEU A 519 -15.70 -0.72 36.21
N TYR A 520 -14.84 -1.06 37.17
CA TYR A 520 -14.67 -0.38 38.44
C TYR A 520 -16.01 -0.08 39.17
N GLY A 521 -16.99 -0.98 39.03
CA GLY A 521 -18.33 -0.83 39.61
C GLY A 521 -19.29 0.12 38.88
N ALA A 522 -18.83 0.84 37.85
CA ALA A 522 -19.67 1.69 37.02
C ALA A 522 -20.11 0.99 35.73
N SER A 523 -21.22 1.46 35.15
CA SER A 523 -21.68 1.01 33.82
C SER A 523 -21.32 2.04 32.77
N VAL A 524 -20.82 1.61 31.61
CA VAL A 524 -20.43 2.49 30.51
C VAL A 524 -21.27 2.20 29.27
N ALA A 525 -21.68 3.27 28.62
CA ALA A 525 -22.28 3.28 27.30
C ALA A 525 -21.32 3.98 26.32
N ASP A 526 -20.91 3.28 25.28
CA ASP A 526 -19.94 3.76 24.29
C ASP A 526 -20.56 3.70 22.91
N ALA A 527 -20.88 4.87 22.37
CA ALA A 527 -21.50 5.02 21.07
C ALA A 527 -20.53 5.72 20.13
N SER A 528 -20.41 5.22 18.91
CA SER A 528 -19.62 5.86 17.86
C SER A 528 -20.47 6.04 16.62
N THR A 529 -20.42 7.23 16.04
CA THR A 529 -21.20 7.62 14.87
C THR A 529 -20.30 8.27 13.85
N VAL A 530 -20.48 7.92 12.58
CA VAL A 530 -19.78 8.60 11.48
C VAL A 530 -20.28 10.03 11.40
N ILE A 531 -19.34 10.98 11.31
CA ILE A 531 -19.63 12.40 11.13
C ILE A 531 -20.17 12.59 9.71
N THR A 532 -21.20 13.42 9.56
CA THR A 532 -21.83 13.74 8.27
C THR A 532 -20.81 13.93 7.15
N GLY A 533 -21.04 13.28 6.01
CA GLY A 533 -20.12 13.32 4.87
C GLY A 533 -18.89 12.43 5.05
N GLY A 534 -18.92 11.46 5.98
CA GLY A 534 -17.81 10.54 6.21
C GLY A 534 -16.55 11.19 6.79
N GLN A 535 -16.65 12.37 7.40
CA GLN A 535 -15.52 13.22 7.81
C GLN A 535 -14.89 12.83 9.16
N GLY A 536 -14.93 11.55 9.50
CA GLY A 536 -14.40 11.01 10.74
C GLY A 536 -15.45 10.34 11.61
N LEU A 537 -15.03 9.88 12.78
CA LEU A 537 -15.84 9.14 13.72
C LEU A 537 -15.96 9.93 15.02
N GLN A 538 -17.17 10.33 15.38
CA GLN A 538 -17.46 10.90 16.69
C GLN A 538 -17.79 9.77 17.68
N ARG A 539 -17.07 9.74 18.80
CA ARG A 539 -17.25 8.76 19.87
C ARG A 539 -17.70 9.46 21.14
N THR A 540 -18.77 8.94 21.73
CA THR A 540 -19.31 9.37 23.02
C THR A 540 -19.22 8.24 24.02
N VAL A 541 -18.47 8.45 25.10
CA VAL A 541 -18.32 7.52 26.22
C VAL A 541 -19.03 8.09 27.44
N ALA A 542 -20.13 7.48 27.84
CA ALA A 542 -20.95 7.89 28.98
C ALA A 542 -20.81 6.89 30.13
N VAL A 543 -20.36 7.37 31.28
CA VAL A 543 -20.16 6.59 32.51
C VAL A 543 -21.33 6.86 33.45
N ASN A 544 -22.11 5.83 33.76
CA ASN A 544 -23.13 5.86 34.79
C ASN A 544 -22.54 5.39 36.12
N GLY A 545 -22.32 6.34 37.02
CA GLY A 545 -21.61 6.16 38.29
C GLY A 545 -20.43 7.12 38.41
N SER A 546 -19.48 6.80 39.30
CA SER A 546 -18.23 7.54 39.45
C SER A 546 -17.07 6.56 39.50
N ILE A 547 -16.00 6.87 38.77
CA ILE A 547 -14.75 6.10 38.80
C ILE A 547 -13.60 7.04 39.19
N PRO A 548 -13.42 7.35 40.49
CA PRO A 548 -12.40 8.30 40.93
C PRO A 548 -11.00 7.89 40.47
N GLY A 549 -10.27 8.86 39.88
CA GLY A 549 -8.91 8.70 39.38
C GLY A 549 -8.79 7.91 38.07
N ALA A 550 -9.89 7.63 37.37
CA ALA A 550 -9.82 7.00 36.06
C ALA A 550 -9.45 8.01 34.97
N MET A 551 -8.61 7.54 34.06
CA MET A 551 -8.21 8.21 32.83
C MET A 551 -8.79 7.47 31.64
N PHE A 552 -9.03 8.19 30.56
CA PHE A 552 -9.36 7.67 29.24
C PHE A 552 -8.15 7.82 28.32
N HIS A 553 -7.84 6.76 27.57
CA HIS A 553 -6.76 6.73 26.60
C HIS A 553 -7.26 7.13 25.22
N LEU A 554 -7.01 8.39 24.82
CA LEU A 554 -7.49 8.94 23.54
C LEU A 554 -6.65 8.45 22.36
N ALA A 555 -5.32 8.45 22.51
CA ALA A 555 -4.38 8.09 21.44
C ALA A 555 -3.00 7.73 22.00
N GLN A 556 -2.21 7.04 21.20
CA GLN A 556 -0.77 6.84 21.40
C GLN A 556 -0.05 6.99 20.05
N GLY A 557 1.19 7.42 20.08
CA GLY A 557 2.03 7.58 18.88
C GLY A 557 3.47 7.88 19.21
N ASN A 558 4.33 7.95 18.20
CA ASN A 558 5.72 8.42 18.38
C ASN A 558 5.74 9.93 18.68
N LYS A 559 4.80 10.66 18.10
CA LYS A 559 4.65 12.11 18.22
C LYS A 559 3.16 12.47 18.26
N ILE A 560 2.77 13.20 19.30
CA ILE A 560 1.46 13.82 19.46
C ILE A 560 1.67 15.31 19.64
N GLU A 561 1.04 16.10 18.79
CA GLU A 561 1.13 17.56 18.86
C GLU A 561 -0.23 18.16 19.17
N GLN A 562 -0.27 19.00 20.20
CA GLN A 562 -1.44 19.80 20.49
C GLN A 562 -1.54 20.94 19.48
N LEU A 563 -2.66 20.97 18.75
CA LEU A 563 -3.05 22.05 17.88
C LEU A 563 -4.03 23.00 18.61
N LYS A 564 -4.60 23.97 17.89
CA LYS A 564 -5.57 24.91 18.46
C LYS A 564 -6.92 24.24 18.72
N ASN A 565 -7.74 24.84 19.59
CA ASN A 565 -9.16 24.48 19.78
C ASN A 565 -9.42 22.99 20.10
N GLY A 566 -8.56 22.36 20.90
CA GLY A 566 -8.76 20.97 21.35
C GLY A 566 -8.43 19.91 20.30
N TRP A 567 -7.74 20.29 19.23
CA TRP A 567 -7.21 19.38 18.22
C TRP A 567 -5.84 18.86 18.62
N TYR A 568 -5.57 17.61 18.24
CA TYR A 568 -4.29 16.94 18.40
C TYR A 568 -3.99 16.18 17.12
N GLU A 569 -2.76 16.27 16.64
CA GLU A 569 -2.24 15.48 15.52
C GLU A 569 -1.41 14.31 16.08
N VAL A 570 -1.57 13.13 15.50
CA VAL A 570 -0.87 11.91 15.93
C VAL A 570 -0.11 11.32 14.74
N ASP A 571 1.22 11.29 14.84
CA ASP A 571 2.16 10.72 13.86
C ASP A 571 1.97 11.20 12.40
N ASP A 572 1.43 12.41 12.21
CA ASP A 572 1.00 12.93 10.90
C ASP A 572 0.03 11.98 10.15
N GLN A 573 -0.68 11.11 10.89
CA GLN A 573 -1.52 10.05 10.33
C GLN A 573 -3.02 10.28 10.56
N TYR A 574 -3.40 10.92 11.67
CA TYR A 574 -4.79 11.23 12.00
C TYR A 574 -4.87 12.33 13.06
N TYR A 575 -6.08 12.86 13.27
CA TYR A 575 -6.36 13.84 14.29
C TYR A 575 -7.32 13.31 15.36
N ILE A 576 -7.15 13.83 16.58
CA ILE A 576 -8.14 13.76 17.66
C ILE A 576 -8.67 15.17 17.89
N ARG A 577 -9.99 15.33 17.94
CA ARG A 577 -10.65 16.59 18.33
C ARG A 577 -11.52 16.35 19.55
N LEU A 578 -11.29 17.10 20.64
CA LEU A 578 -12.20 17.09 21.79
C LEU A 578 -13.46 17.89 21.44
N ASP A 579 -14.62 17.23 21.47
CA ASP A 579 -15.91 17.87 21.17
C ASP A 579 -16.62 18.34 22.45
N ASP A 580 -16.63 17.49 23.48
CA ASP A 580 -17.18 17.78 24.82
C ASP A 580 -16.42 16.95 25.86
N ALA A 581 -15.57 17.63 26.64
CA ALA A 581 -14.73 17.02 27.68
C ALA A 581 -15.25 17.28 29.11
N ALA A 582 -16.46 17.80 29.28
CA ALA A 582 -17.01 18.14 30.61
C ALA A 582 -16.08 19.01 31.48
N GLY A 583 -15.32 19.92 30.85
CA GLY A 583 -14.36 20.81 31.51
C GLY A 583 -12.98 20.20 31.80
N GLU A 584 -12.77 18.92 31.49
CA GLU A 584 -11.46 18.26 31.61
C GLU A 584 -10.52 18.66 30.47
N LYS A 585 -9.21 18.54 30.72
CA LYS A 585 -8.16 18.79 29.73
C LYS A 585 -7.40 17.52 29.46
N ALA A 586 -7.16 17.23 28.18
CA ALA A 586 -6.27 16.15 27.80
C ALA A 586 -4.80 16.57 28.03
N ALA A 587 -3.98 15.60 28.41
CA ALA A 587 -2.56 15.75 28.66
C ALA A 587 -1.77 14.77 27.79
N ILE A 588 -0.70 15.27 27.18
CA ILE A 588 0.29 14.45 26.48
C ILE A 588 1.36 14.05 27.50
N ARG A 589 1.68 12.76 27.59
CA ARG A 589 2.80 12.26 28.39
C ARG A 589 3.71 11.37 27.57
N SER A 590 4.97 11.28 27.96
CA SER A 590 5.96 10.40 27.32
C SER A 590 6.29 9.23 28.25
N VAL A 591 5.96 8.00 27.84
CA VAL A 591 6.21 6.78 28.61
C VAL A 591 6.69 5.68 27.66
N GLY A 592 7.73 4.94 28.04
CA GLY A 592 8.21 3.79 27.26
C GLY A 592 8.70 4.12 25.84
N GLY A 593 9.13 5.37 25.60
CA GLY A 593 9.60 5.82 24.28
C GLY A 593 8.50 6.24 23.31
N MET A 594 7.23 6.27 23.75
CA MET A 594 6.09 6.76 22.99
C MET A 594 5.40 7.89 23.75
N GLN A 595 4.52 8.61 23.05
CA GLN A 595 3.61 9.58 23.64
C GLN A 595 2.20 9.00 23.74
N GLU A 596 1.50 9.34 24.82
CA GLU A 596 0.10 9.00 25.07
C GLU A 596 -0.70 10.27 25.31
N LEU A 597 -1.89 10.35 24.72
CA LEU A 597 -2.88 11.40 24.97
C LEU A 597 -3.95 10.87 25.92
N LEU A 598 -3.96 11.38 27.15
CA LEU A 598 -4.87 10.94 28.20
C LEU A 598 -5.78 12.05 28.67
N ILE A 599 -6.99 11.73 29.09
CA ILE A 599 -7.92 12.69 29.70
C ILE A 599 -8.64 12.07 30.90
N PRO A 600 -8.85 12.80 32.02
CA PRO A 600 -9.70 12.29 33.10
C PRO A 600 -11.11 11.99 32.59
N ILE A 601 -11.67 10.83 32.96
CA ILE A 601 -13.06 10.47 32.58
C ILE A 601 -14.00 10.66 33.76
N LYS A 602 -14.99 11.53 33.56
CA LYS A 602 -16.09 11.77 34.51
C LYS A 602 -17.37 11.08 34.02
N GLN A 603 -18.48 11.80 33.87
CA GLN A 603 -19.75 11.23 33.43
C GLN A 603 -19.84 11.05 31.91
N LYS A 604 -19.19 11.93 31.13
CA LYS A 604 -19.27 11.90 29.67
C LYS A 604 -17.99 12.46 29.04
N LEU A 605 -17.56 11.84 27.94
CA LEU A 605 -16.53 12.34 27.04
C LEU A 605 -17.01 12.16 25.60
N THR A 606 -16.98 13.23 24.82
CA THR A 606 -17.24 13.20 23.37
C THR A 606 -16.01 13.72 22.64
N TYR A 607 -15.51 12.95 21.69
CA TYR A 607 -14.37 13.33 20.86
C TYR A 607 -14.50 12.72 19.47
N SER A 608 -13.81 13.31 18.50
CA SER A 608 -13.78 12.85 17.12
C SER A 608 -12.40 12.32 16.75
N ILE A 609 -12.38 11.21 16.01
CA ILE A 609 -11.20 10.67 15.33
C ILE A 609 -11.34 11.02 13.86
N ILE A 610 -10.39 11.77 13.32
CA ILE A 610 -10.43 12.26 11.94
C ILE A 610 -9.27 11.67 11.17
N PHE A 611 -9.63 10.89 10.15
CA PHE A 611 -8.77 10.08 9.32
C PHE A 611 -8.96 10.42 7.86
#